data_AF-A0A7X7P4E2-F1
#
_entry.id   AF-A0A7X7P4E2-F1
#
_cell.length_a   1.000
_cell.length_b   1.000
_cell.length_c   1.000
_cell.angle_alpha   90.00
_cell.angle_beta   90.00
_cell.angle_gamma   90.00
#
_symmetry.space_group_name_H-M   'P 1'
#
loop_
_entity.id
_entity.type
_entity.pdbx_description
1 polymer ?
#
loop_
_entity_poly.entity_id
_entity_poly.type
_entity_poly.pdbx_seq_one_letter_code
_entity_poly.pdbx_strand_id
1 'polypeptide(L)'
;MLAKLASRGCQKQIGICLDTGHLHLTGGAPAAIVREAGDNLIALHLADNLGKDDNHLFPFAGTITWGPFLDALRASPYTGLFNFEVPGERI
;
A
#
# COMPACT_ATOMS: atom_id res chain seq x y z
N MET A 1 -0.51 -7.76 -1.21
CA MET A 1 0.46 -8.84 -0.86
C MET A 1 1.86 -8.29 -0.58
N LEU A 2 2.42 -8.46 0.63
CA LEU A 2 3.83 -8.10 0.93
C LEU A 2 4.78 -9.10 0.25
N ALA A 3 5.19 -8.84 -0.99
CA ALA A 3 6.21 -9.65 -1.65
C ALA A 3 7.62 -9.17 -1.23
N LYS A 4 8.13 -9.70 -0.12
CA LYS A 4 9.55 -9.54 0.27
C LYS A 4 10.35 -10.63 -0.44
N LEU A 5 10.75 -10.40 -1.69
CA LEU A 5 11.73 -11.26 -2.37
C LEU A 5 13.12 -10.67 -2.13
N ALA A 6 13.93 -11.32 -1.31
CA ALA A 6 15.36 -11.03 -1.24
C ALA A 6 16.08 -12.01 -2.17
N SER A 7 16.50 -11.56 -3.36
CA SER A 7 17.37 -12.37 -4.21
C SER A 7 18.81 -12.28 -3.73
N ARG A 8 19.43 -13.44 -3.51
CA ARG A 8 20.88 -13.55 -3.56
C ARG A 8 21.30 -13.30 -5.02
N GLY A 9 21.82 -12.10 -5.29
CA GLY A 9 22.36 -11.72 -6.60
C GLY A 9 21.71 -10.45 -7.16
N CYS A 10 22.52 -9.38 -7.28
CA CYS A 10 22.17 -8.04 -7.77
C CYS A 10 21.08 -7.29 -6.99
N GLN A 11 21.50 -6.47 -6.01
CA GLN A 11 20.64 -5.76 -5.05
C GLN A 11 19.68 -4.68 -5.63
N LYS A 12 19.56 -4.53 -6.95
CA LYS A 12 18.76 -3.45 -7.59
C LYS A 12 17.51 -3.90 -8.36
N GLN A 13 17.12 -5.17 -8.31
CA GLN A 13 16.03 -5.69 -9.14
C GLN A 13 14.72 -5.96 -8.39
N ILE A 14 14.66 -5.75 -7.08
CA ILE A 14 13.48 -6.06 -6.28
C ILE A 14 13.11 -4.89 -5.39
N GLY A 15 11.81 -4.60 -5.31
CA GLY A 15 11.23 -3.68 -4.35
C GLY A 15 9.89 -4.18 -3.82
N ILE A 16 9.30 -3.38 -2.95
CA ILE A 16 8.06 -3.62 -2.24
C ILE A 16 6.92 -2.94 -2.99
N CYS A 17 5.88 -3.72 -3.28
CA CYS A 17 4.56 -3.19 -3.61
C CYS A 17 3.72 -3.18 -2.32
N LEU A 18 3.27 -1.99 -1.89
CA LEU A 18 2.35 -1.88 -0.77
C LEU A 18 0.92 -1.93 -1.27
N ASP A 19 0.19 -2.92 -0.79
CA ASP A 19 -1.23 -3.14 -1.04
C ASP A 19 -2.00 -2.84 0.25
N THR A 20 -2.74 -1.74 0.24
CA THR A 20 -3.40 -1.23 1.45
C THR A 20 -4.59 -2.10 1.86
N GLY A 21 -5.33 -2.63 0.88
CA GLY A 21 -6.51 -3.47 1.11
C GLY A 21 -6.12 -4.76 1.82
N HIS A 22 -5.24 -5.55 1.22
CA HIS A 22 -4.80 -6.82 1.81
C HIS A 22 -4.08 -6.63 3.14
N LEU A 23 -3.31 -5.54 3.31
CA LEU A 23 -2.65 -5.26 4.57
C LEU A 23 -3.67 -5.04 5.69
N HIS A 24 -4.75 -4.30 5.42
CA HIS A 24 -5.79 -4.03 6.41
C HIS A 24 -6.48 -5.30 6.91
N LEU A 25 -6.70 -6.28 6.03
CA LEU A 25 -7.25 -7.59 6.40
C LEU A 25 -6.36 -8.39 7.37
N THR A 26 -5.07 -8.10 7.38
CA THR A 26 -4.10 -8.71 8.33
C THR A 26 -3.91 -7.88 9.61
N GLY A 27 -4.65 -6.78 9.77
CA GLY A 27 -4.49 -5.85 10.91
C GLY A 27 -3.24 -4.96 10.82
N GLY A 28 -2.63 -4.85 9.64
CA GLY A 28 -1.44 -4.04 9.42
C GLY A 28 -1.76 -2.56 9.20
N ALA A 29 -0.77 -1.70 9.46
CA ALA A 29 -0.89 -0.26 9.28
C ALA A 29 -0.08 0.22 8.05
N PRO A 30 -0.72 0.75 6.99
CA PRO A 30 0.00 1.19 5.78
C PRO A 30 1.13 2.19 6.05
N ALA A 31 0.91 3.13 6.97
CA ALA A 31 1.93 4.11 7.35
C ALA A 31 3.21 3.48 7.94
N ALA A 32 3.07 2.37 8.68
CA ALA A 32 4.22 1.65 9.22
C ALA A 32 5.00 0.95 8.10
N ILE A 33 4.30 0.35 7.13
CA ILE A 33 4.94 -0.30 5.99
C ILE A 33 5.68 0.70 5.10
N VAL A 34 5.12 1.88 4.85
CA VAL A 34 5.82 2.94 4.10
C VAL A 34 7.16 3.28 4.76
N ARG A 35 7.18 3.44 6.08
CA ARG A 35 8.40 3.73 6.84
C ARG A 35 9.40 2.57 6.84
N GLU A 36 8.93 1.32 6.97
CA GLU A 36 9.80 0.14 6.93
C GLU A 36 10.38 -0.09 5.54
N ALA A 37 9.58 0.11 4.48
CA ALA A 37 9.99 -0.12 3.12
C ALA A 37 11.05 0.90 2.65
N GLY A 38 10.90 2.17 3.03
CA GLY A 38 11.82 3.25 2.65
C GLY A 38 12.06 3.30 1.14
N ASP A 39 13.32 3.33 0.73
CA ASP A 39 13.75 3.34 -0.69
C ASP A 39 13.30 2.10 -1.48
N ASN A 40 12.92 1.02 -0.80
CA ASN A 40 12.46 -0.19 -1.46
C ASN A 40 10.98 -0.12 -1.85
N LEU A 41 10.20 0.88 -1.39
CA LEU A 41 8.82 1.04 -1.84
C LEU A 41 8.81 1.51 -3.31
N ILE A 42 8.35 0.68 -4.23
CA ILE A 42 8.39 0.97 -5.67
C ILE A 42 7.01 0.96 -6.35
N ALA A 43 5.99 0.39 -5.70
CA ALA A 43 4.63 0.36 -6.20
C ALA A 43 3.61 0.45 -5.06
N LEU A 44 2.42 0.95 -5.39
CA LEU A 44 1.27 0.99 -4.52
C LEU A 44 0.11 0.26 -5.20
N HIS A 45 -0.73 -0.42 -4.44
CA HIS A 45 -2.06 -0.88 -4.80
C HIS A 45 -3.01 -0.31 -3.75
N LEU A 46 -3.82 0.67 -4.14
CA LEU A 46 -4.65 1.45 -3.24
C LEU A 46 -6.11 0.99 -3.33
N ALA A 47 -6.55 0.32 -2.29
CA ALA A 47 -7.92 -0.06 -2.05
C ALA A 47 -8.22 0.06 -0.56
N ASP A 48 -9.46 0.37 -0.22
CA ASP A 48 -9.98 0.36 1.14
C ASP A 48 -10.89 -0.84 1.36
N ASN A 49 -11.09 -1.24 2.61
CA ASN A 49 -12.07 -2.24 2.98
C ASN A 49 -12.51 -2.08 4.44
N LEU A 50 -13.49 -2.88 4.85
CA LEU A 50 -14.08 -2.83 6.19
C LEU A 50 -13.34 -3.70 7.22
N GLY A 51 -12.17 -4.24 6.86
CA GLY A 51 -11.35 -5.10 7.72
C GLY A 51 -11.84 -6.54 7.85
N LYS A 52 -12.79 -6.96 7.01
CA LYS A 52 -13.39 -8.32 7.04
C LYS A 52 -13.24 -9.04 5.71
N ASP A 53 -13.58 -8.37 4.63
CA ASP A 53 -13.58 -8.90 3.28
C ASP A 53 -12.76 -8.00 2.37
N ASP A 54 -12.28 -8.55 1.25
CA ASP A 54 -11.55 -7.78 0.24
C ASP A 54 -12.52 -6.95 -0.62
N ASN A 55 -13.00 -5.84 -0.04
CA ASN A 55 -14.11 -5.06 -0.61
C ASN A 55 -13.72 -4.22 -1.84
N HIS A 56 -12.42 -3.94 -2.05
CA HIS A 56 -11.93 -3.07 -3.12
C HIS A 56 -12.61 -1.68 -3.19
N LEU A 57 -12.87 -1.06 -2.03
CA LEU A 57 -13.53 0.25 -1.96
C LEU A 57 -12.57 1.37 -2.35
N PHE A 58 -13.11 2.48 -2.86
CA PHE A 58 -12.31 3.70 -3.03
C PHE A 58 -11.71 4.15 -1.69
N PRO A 59 -10.48 4.70 -1.65
CA PRO A 59 -9.92 5.27 -0.44
C PRO A 59 -10.91 6.19 0.27
N PHE A 60 -10.95 6.10 1.60
CA PHE A 60 -11.88 6.79 2.50
C PHE A 60 -13.31 6.25 2.54
N ALA A 61 -13.65 5.21 1.77
CA ALA A 61 -14.95 4.54 1.87
C ALA A 61 -14.95 3.31 2.81
N GLY A 62 -13.78 2.90 3.32
CA GLY A 62 -13.63 1.82 4.30
C GLY A 62 -13.13 2.31 5.65
N THR A 63 -12.28 1.52 6.30
CA THR A 63 -11.79 1.79 7.66
C THR A 63 -10.26 1.90 7.76
N ILE A 64 -9.55 1.95 6.63
CA ILE A 64 -8.13 2.24 6.63
C ILE A 64 -7.88 3.69 7.06
N THR A 65 -6.92 3.89 7.97
CA THR A 65 -6.52 5.23 8.42
C THR A 65 -5.58 5.90 7.41
N TRP A 66 -6.15 6.59 6.43
CA TRP A 66 -5.41 7.20 5.31
C TRP A 66 -4.52 8.40 5.67
N GLY A 67 -4.88 9.21 6.66
CA GLY A 67 -4.13 10.42 7.03
C GLY A 67 -2.64 10.13 7.33
N PRO A 68 -2.34 9.27 8.32
CA PRO A 68 -0.97 8.86 8.63
C PRO A 68 -0.26 8.16 7.46
N PHE A 69 -0.99 7.46 6.60
CA PHE A 69 -0.41 6.84 5.40
C PHE A 69 0.06 7.91 4.41
N LEU A 70 -0.77 8.90 4.11
CA LEU A 70 -0.43 10.00 3.21
C LEU A 70 0.73 10.83 3.76
N ASP A 71 0.76 11.08 5.07
CA ASP A 71 1.87 11.81 5.71
C ASP A 71 3.18 11.02 5.63
N ALA A 72 3.13 9.71 5.89
CA ALA A 72 4.29 8.84 5.73
C ALA A 72 4.77 8.78 4.27
N LEU A 73 3.86 8.71 3.31
CA LEU A 73 4.17 8.63 1.89
C LEU A 73 4.79 9.95 1.39
N ARG A 74 4.27 11.11 1.81
CA ARG A 74 4.86 12.43 1.51
C ARG A 74 6.26 12.60 2.07
N ALA A 75 6.54 12.02 3.23
CA ALA A 75 7.87 12.04 3.85
C ALA A 75 8.82 10.98 3.27
N SER A 76 8.31 10.04 2.47
CA SER A 76 9.10 8.98 1.85
C SER A 76 9.70 9.44 0.50
N PRO A 77 10.71 8.74 -0.04
CA PRO A 77 11.23 9.01 -1.38
C PRO A 77 10.37 8.42 -2.51
N TYR A 78 9.17 7.91 -2.20
CA TYR A 78 8.27 7.34 -3.19
C TYR A 78 7.81 8.39 -4.21
N THR A 79 8.09 8.14 -5.48
CA THR A 79 7.72 9.02 -6.61
C THR A 79 6.85 8.32 -7.66
N GLY A 80 6.39 7.10 -7.36
CA GLY A 80 5.58 6.30 -8.26
C GLY A 80 4.10 6.73 -8.29
N LEU A 81 3.31 5.96 -9.03
CA LEU A 81 1.88 6.23 -9.24
C LEU A 81 1.02 5.78 -8.06
N PHE A 82 -0.07 6.51 -7.84
CA PHE A 82 -1.18 6.06 -7.01
C PHE A 82 -2.05 5.12 -7.86
N ASN A 83 -1.73 3.82 -7.84
CA ASN A 83 -2.49 2.82 -8.56
C ASN A 83 -3.71 2.39 -7.73
N PHE A 84 -4.90 2.87 -8.09
CA PHE A 84 -6.13 2.48 -7.42
C PHE A 84 -6.58 1.10 -7.93
N GLU A 85 -6.80 0.17 -7.00
CA GLU A 85 -7.27 -1.19 -7.28
C GLU A 85 -8.75 -1.30 -6.89
N VAL A 86 -9.59 -0.61 -7.65
CA VAL A 86 -11.02 -0.42 -7.34
C VAL A 86 -11.85 -0.68 -8.59
N PRO A 87 -13.12 -1.13 -8.48
CA PRO A 87 -13.95 -1.42 -9.65
C PRO A 87 -14.39 -0.17 -10.43
N GLY A 88 -14.11 1.03 -9.89
CA GLY A 88 -14.57 2.32 -10.38
C GLY A 88 -15.83 2.79 -9.67
N GLU A 89 -15.96 4.10 -9.48
CA GLU A 89 -17.11 4.73 -8.81
C GLU A 89 -18.01 5.44 -9.83
N ARG A 90 -19.32 5.42 -9.59
CA ARG A 90 -20.29 6.25 -10.33
C ARG A 90 -20.64 7.47 -9.49
N ILE A 91 -20.44 8.66 -10.05
CA ILE A 91 -20.87 9.95 -9.48
C ILE A 91 -22.28 10.24 -9.95
#